data_AF-A0A6M1SFJ8-F1
#
_entry.id   AF-A0A6M1SFJ8-F1
#
_cell.length_a   1.000
_cell.length_b   1.000
_cell.length_c   1.000
_cell.angle_alpha   90.00
_cell.angle_beta   90.00
_cell.angle_gamma   90.00
#
_symmetry.space_group_name_H-M   'P 1'
#
loop_
_entity.id
_entity.type
_entity.pdbx_description
1 polymer ?
#
loop_
_entity_poly.entity_id
_entity_poly.type
_entity_poly.pdbx_seq_one_letter_code
_entity_poly.pdbx_strand_id
1 'polypeptide(L)'
;MPNIKFRASRRTLTSHAGLSIIGQCFEIAGVDSIDSRFPTTLGMRTSDVIKSYLGLLCLGMSDYDAVENFRRDKPFQQLLTLQKVPSAATLRQRLEKLAANDLQARTATWSTT
;
A
#
# COMPACT_ATOMS: atom_id res chain seq x y z
N MET A 1 37.78 -14.66 -25.06
CA MET A 1 36.37 -14.21 -25.18
C MET A 1 35.59 -14.84 -24.03
N PRO A 2 34.93 -14.07 -23.14
CA PRO A 2 34.15 -14.66 -22.06
C PRO A 2 32.93 -15.40 -22.63
N ASN A 3 32.72 -16.65 -22.22
CA ASN A 3 31.58 -17.46 -22.64
C ASN A 3 30.43 -17.28 -21.64
N ILE A 4 29.59 -16.28 -21.87
CA ILE A 4 28.43 -15.98 -21.03
C ILE A 4 27.24 -16.82 -21.51
N LYS A 5 26.68 -17.64 -20.61
CA LYS A 5 25.51 -18.50 -20.89
C LYS A 5 24.29 -17.98 -20.14
N PHE A 6 23.25 -17.58 -20.88
CA PHE A 6 21.96 -17.20 -20.29
C PHE A 6 21.11 -18.44 -19.98
N ARG A 7 20.48 -18.49 -18.80
CA ARG A 7 19.47 -19.50 -18.45
C ARG A 7 18.17 -18.83 -18.04
N ALA A 8 17.07 -19.21 -18.69
CA ALA A 8 15.74 -18.79 -18.27
C ALA A 8 15.22 -19.68 -17.14
N SER A 9 14.54 -19.08 -16.16
CA SER A 9 13.83 -19.78 -15.08
C SER A 9 12.39 -19.27 -15.02
N ARG A 10 11.47 -20.10 -14.51
CA ARG A 10 10.06 -19.72 -14.27
C ARG A 10 9.86 -18.92 -12.97
N ARG A 11 10.94 -18.63 -12.23
CA ARG A 11 10.87 -17.87 -10.98
C ARG A 11 10.74 -16.38 -11.27
N THR A 12 9.86 -15.71 -10.56
CA THR A 12 9.78 -14.25 -10.57
C THR A 12 10.88 -13.69 -9.68
N LEU A 13 11.84 -12.99 -10.29
CA LEU A 13 12.86 -12.24 -9.58
C LEU A 13 12.36 -10.81 -9.39
N THR A 14 12.44 -10.30 -8.16
CA THR A 14 12.10 -8.91 -7.85
C THR A 14 13.22 -8.28 -7.03
N SER A 15 13.52 -7.00 -7.31
CA SER A 15 14.45 -6.21 -6.51
C SER A 15 13.86 -5.87 -5.12
N HIS A 16 12.55 -6.03 -4.95
CA HIS A 16 11.81 -5.61 -3.76
C HIS A 16 11.49 -6.76 -2.80
N ALA A 17 12.32 -7.82 -2.77
CA ALA A 17 12.08 -8.99 -1.92
C ALA A 17 11.97 -8.65 -0.42
N GLY A 18 12.60 -7.55 0.03
CA GLY A 18 12.49 -7.03 1.40
C GLY A 18 11.06 -6.65 1.81
N LEU A 19 10.16 -6.37 0.86
CA LEU A 19 8.75 -6.11 1.15
C LEU A 19 8.05 -7.32 1.79
N SER A 20 8.56 -8.55 1.64
CA SER A 20 8.03 -9.73 2.35
C SER A 20 8.06 -9.60 3.87
N ILE A 21 9.09 -8.92 4.40
CA ILE A 21 9.21 -8.67 5.84
C ILE A 21 8.17 -7.63 6.26
N ILE A 22 7.98 -6.61 5.42
CA ILE A 22 6.96 -5.57 5.64
C ILE A 22 5.55 -6.16 5.63
N GLY A 23 5.24 -7.08 4.70
CA GLY A 23 3.98 -7.82 4.68
C GLY A 23 3.73 -8.59 5.98
N GLN A 24 4.75 -9.30 6.50
CA GLN A 24 4.65 -9.97 7.80
C GLN A 24 4.42 -8.98 8.95
N CYS A 25 5.08 -7.83 8.94
CA CYS A 25 4.83 -6.77 9.92
C CYS A 25 3.37 -6.27 9.88
N PHE A 26 2.76 -6.17 8.69
CA PHE A 26 1.35 -5.78 8.56
C PHE A 26 0.39 -6.82 9.16
N GLU A 27 0.70 -8.09 8.99
CA GLU A 27 -0.08 -9.19 9.59
C GLU A 27 0.04 -9.18 11.12
N ILE A 28 1.26 -9.04 11.65
CA ILE A 28 1.51 -8.94 13.10
C ILE A 28 0.84 -7.70 13.70
N ALA A 29 0.90 -6.56 13.01
CA ALA A 29 0.27 -5.32 13.46
C ALA A 29 -1.26 -5.34 13.29
N GLY A 30 -1.83 -6.34 12.62
CA GLY A 30 -3.27 -6.44 12.40
C GLY A 30 -3.84 -5.28 11.59
N VAL A 31 -3.11 -4.78 10.58
CA VAL A 31 -3.49 -3.59 9.78
C VAL A 31 -4.87 -3.76 9.13
N ASP A 32 -5.31 -4.98 8.85
CA ASP A 32 -6.63 -5.27 8.30
C ASP A 32 -7.79 -4.92 9.25
N SER A 33 -7.54 -4.81 10.56
CA SER A 33 -8.54 -4.34 11.53
C SER A 33 -9.04 -2.92 11.24
N ILE A 34 -8.26 -2.11 10.53
CA ILE A 34 -8.62 -0.74 10.13
C ILE A 34 -9.85 -0.73 9.22
N ASP A 35 -10.09 -1.80 8.45
CA ASP A 35 -11.27 -1.90 7.58
C ASP A 35 -12.58 -1.85 8.37
N SER A 36 -12.59 -2.34 9.61
CA SER A 36 -13.77 -2.26 10.49
C SER A 36 -14.06 -0.82 10.94
N ARG A 37 -13.01 -0.01 11.10
CA ARG A 37 -13.12 1.39 11.52
C ARG A 37 -13.47 2.32 10.37
N PHE A 38 -13.02 2.00 9.17
CA PHE A 38 -13.26 2.77 7.95
C PHE A 38 -13.90 1.87 6.88
N PRO A 39 -15.18 1.50 7.07
CA PRO A 39 -15.88 0.63 6.13
C PRO A 39 -15.97 1.29 4.75
N THR A 40 -15.65 0.52 3.71
CA THR A 40 -15.65 1.02 2.33
C THR A 40 -16.90 0.61 1.58
N THR A 41 -17.49 1.58 0.86
CA THR A 41 -18.67 1.42 -0.02
C THR A 41 -18.35 1.02 -1.47
N LEU A 42 -17.08 1.02 -1.89
CA LEU A 42 -16.66 1.03 -3.30
C LEU A 42 -15.68 -0.11 -3.70
N GLY A 43 -15.67 -1.23 -2.95
CA GLY A 43 -14.99 -2.47 -3.39
C GLY A 43 -13.46 -2.47 -3.32
N MET A 44 -12.83 -1.55 -2.57
CA MET A 44 -11.41 -1.56 -2.25
C MET A 44 -11.23 -1.41 -0.75
N ARG A 45 -10.39 -2.22 -0.12
CA ARG A 45 -10.19 -2.17 1.33
C ARG A 45 -9.38 -0.93 1.70
N THR A 46 -9.63 -0.38 2.89
CA THR A 46 -8.86 0.74 3.42
C THR A 46 -7.46 0.26 3.80
N SER A 47 -7.36 -0.96 4.31
CA SER A 47 -6.09 -1.67 4.53
C SER A 47 -5.23 -1.74 3.27
N ASP A 48 -5.79 -2.11 2.12
CA ASP A 48 -5.05 -2.16 0.84
C ASP A 48 -4.45 -0.80 0.47
N VAL A 49 -5.20 0.29 0.67
CA VAL A 49 -4.73 1.67 0.42
C VAL A 49 -3.55 2.01 1.33
N ILE A 50 -3.68 1.75 2.63
CA ILE A 50 -2.66 2.08 3.63
C ILE A 50 -1.40 1.23 3.43
N LYS A 51 -1.57 -0.09 3.29
CA LYS A 51 -0.46 -1.02 3.05
C LYS A 51 0.30 -0.69 1.76
N SER A 52 -0.42 -0.30 0.69
CA SER A 52 0.21 0.10 -0.57
C SER A 52 1.08 1.34 -0.39
N TYR A 53 0.56 2.38 0.27
CA TYR A 53 1.34 3.60 0.51
C TYR A 53 2.53 3.34 1.44
N LEU A 54 2.33 2.57 2.52
CA LEU A 54 3.41 2.22 3.43
C LEU A 54 4.49 1.37 2.74
N GLY A 55 4.10 0.48 1.84
CA GLY A 55 5.03 -0.24 0.97
C GLY A 55 5.88 0.70 0.10
N LEU A 56 5.28 1.74 -0.49
CA LEU A 56 6.01 2.77 -1.24
C LEU A 56 6.98 3.56 -0.35
N LEU A 57 6.55 3.94 0.85
CA LEU A 57 7.41 4.62 1.82
C LEU A 57 8.60 3.76 2.24
N CYS A 58 8.41 2.44 2.41
CA CYS A 58 9.50 1.50 2.67
C CYS A 58 10.48 1.39 1.49
N LEU A 59 10.05 1.70 0.26
CA LEU A 59 10.91 1.80 -0.92
C LEU A 59 11.55 3.20 -1.08
N GLY A 60 11.28 4.13 -0.17
CA GLY A 60 11.75 5.52 -0.26
C GLY A 60 10.98 6.38 -1.25
N MET A 61 9.80 5.93 -1.70
CA MET A 61 8.94 6.65 -2.63
C MET A 61 7.78 7.29 -1.89
N SER A 62 7.80 8.62 -1.76
CA SER A 62 6.72 9.38 -1.10
C SER A 62 5.65 9.88 -2.05
N ASP A 63 5.91 9.88 -3.36
CA ASP A 63 4.94 10.32 -4.36
C ASP A 63 3.86 9.26 -4.55
N TYR A 64 2.59 9.68 -4.55
CA TYR A 64 1.46 8.80 -4.81
C TYR A 64 1.49 8.22 -6.24
N ASP A 65 2.06 8.96 -7.21
CA ASP A 65 2.17 8.50 -8.60
C ASP A 65 3.11 7.29 -8.75
N ALA A 66 4.01 7.07 -7.79
CA ALA A 66 4.91 5.92 -7.80
C ALA A 66 4.15 4.58 -7.76
N VAL A 67 2.92 4.55 -7.22
CA VAL A 67 2.08 3.34 -7.16
C VAL A 67 1.71 2.81 -8.54
N GLU A 68 1.66 3.67 -9.56
CA GLU A 68 1.28 3.27 -10.91
C GLU A 68 2.30 2.32 -11.53
N ASN A 69 3.57 2.39 -11.12
CA ASN A 69 4.61 1.44 -11.54
C ASN A 69 4.35 0.02 -11.02
N PHE A 70 3.65 -0.11 -9.88
CA PHE A 70 3.39 -1.39 -9.21
C PHE A 70 1.99 -1.94 -9.48
N ARG A 71 1.17 -1.22 -10.24
CA ARG A 71 -0.25 -1.57 -10.46
C ARG A 71 -0.49 -2.93 -11.11
N ARG A 72 0.49 -3.45 -11.85
CA ARG A 72 0.47 -4.79 -12.46
C ARG A 72 1.60 -5.67 -11.93
N ASP A 73 2.31 -5.23 -10.90
CA ASP A 73 3.41 -5.96 -10.29
C ASP A 73 2.88 -6.97 -9.28
N LYS A 74 2.84 -8.24 -9.70
CA LYS A 74 2.35 -9.35 -8.87
C LYS A 74 3.18 -9.52 -7.58
N PRO A 75 4.53 -9.51 -7.63
CA PRO A 75 5.36 -9.47 -6.44
C PRO A 75 4.95 -8.40 -5.44
N PHE A 76 4.81 -7.14 -5.85
CA PHE A 76 4.42 -6.06 -4.93
C PHE A 76 3.09 -6.35 -4.24
N GLN A 77 2.10 -6.80 -5.02
CA GLN A 77 0.79 -7.17 -4.48
C GLN A 77 0.88 -8.33 -3.48
N GLN A 78 1.62 -9.38 -3.80
CA GLN A 78 1.73 -10.58 -2.98
C GLN A 78 2.57 -10.36 -1.72
N LEU A 79 3.69 -9.65 -1.84
CA LEU A 79 4.62 -9.40 -0.73
C LEU A 79 4.01 -8.53 0.36
N LEU A 80 3.07 -7.64 0.00
CA LEU A 80 2.36 -6.77 0.94
C LEU A 80 0.98 -7.30 1.33
N THR A 81 0.64 -8.53 0.90
CA THR A 81 -0.64 -9.19 1.18
C THR A 81 -1.84 -8.30 0.80
N LEU A 82 -1.79 -7.72 -0.41
CA LEU A 82 -2.81 -6.80 -0.95
C LEU A 82 -3.86 -7.55 -1.77
N GLN A 83 -5.14 -7.24 -1.57
CA GLN A 83 -6.18 -7.74 -2.47
C GLN A 83 -6.15 -7.02 -3.83
N LYS A 84 -5.88 -5.71 -3.82
CA LYS A 84 -5.75 -4.90 -5.04
C LYS A 84 -4.82 -3.71 -4.82
N VAL A 85 -3.96 -3.44 -5.79
CA VAL A 85 -3.13 -2.22 -5.80
C VAL A 85 -4.00 -1.02 -6.25
N PRO A 86 -4.08 0.06 -5.45
CA PRO A 86 -4.84 1.26 -5.79
C PRO A 86 -4.19 2.03 -6.95
N SER A 87 -4.98 2.89 -7.62
CA SER A 87 -4.41 3.93 -8.48
C SER A 87 -3.90 5.10 -7.64
N ALA A 88 -2.99 5.90 -8.20
CA ALA A 88 -2.49 7.11 -7.55
C ALA A 88 -3.63 8.04 -7.11
N ALA A 89 -4.61 8.24 -8.00
CA ALA A 89 -5.81 9.02 -7.70
C ALA A 89 -6.61 8.43 -6.52
N THR A 90 -6.81 7.11 -6.49
CA THR A 90 -7.54 6.45 -5.38
C THR A 90 -6.78 6.60 -4.07
N LEU A 91 -5.47 6.39 -4.10
CA LEU A 91 -4.58 6.49 -2.96
C LEU A 91 -4.66 7.89 -2.34
N ARG A 92 -4.47 8.92 -3.17
CA ARG A 92 -4.54 10.33 -2.78
C ARG A 92 -5.90 10.69 -2.20
N GLN A 93 -6.98 10.45 -2.96
CA GLN A 93 -8.33 10.81 -2.53
C GLN A 93 -8.72 10.14 -1.21
N ARG A 94 -8.34 8.87 -1.01
CA ARG A 94 -8.68 8.13 0.21
C ARG A 94 -7.91 8.64 1.42
N LEU A 95 -6.60 8.84 1.28
CA LEU A 95 -5.77 9.34 2.37
C LEU A 95 -6.15 10.78 2.74
N GLU A 96 -6.35 11.66 1.76
CA GLU A 96 -6.80 13.04 2.00
C GLU A 96 -8.17 13.07 2.68
N LYS A 97 -9.12 12.22 2.26
CA LYS A 97 -10.44 12.13 2.89
C LYS A 97 -10.35 11.65 4.34
N LEU A 98 -9.51 10.67 4.64
CA LEU A 98 -9.29 10.20 6.01
C LEU A 98 -8.71 11.32 6.88
N ALA A 99 -7.71 12.05 6.37
CA ALA A 99 -7.11 13.17 7.07
C ALA A 99 -8.10 14.32 7.33
N ALA A 100 -8.92 14.68 6.32
CA ALA A 100 -9.93 15.73 6.45
C ALA A 100 -11.00 15.38 7.49
N ASN A 101 -11.47 14.12 7.51
CA ASN A 101 -12.46 13.66 8.49
C ASN A 101 -11.93 13.72 9.93
N ASP A 102 -10.68 13.30 10.15
CA ASP A 102 -10.05 13.38 11.47
C ASP A 102 -9.89 14.83 11.92
N LEU A 103 -9.41 15.70 11.02
CA LEU A 103 -9.26 17.13 11.32
C LEU A 103 -10.58 17.77 11.72
N GLN A 104 -11.67 17.50 10.98
CA GLN A 104 -13.01 18.00 11.31
C GLN A 104 -13.50 17.52 12.68
N ALA A 105 -13.27 16.25 13.02
CA ALA A 105 -13.64 15.73 14.33
C ALA A 105 -12.90 16.45 15.47
N ARG A 106 -11.61 16.74 15.27
CA ARG A 106 -10.78 17.45 16.25
C ARG A 106 -11.15 18.92 16.39
N THR A 107 -11.42 19.62 15.28
CA THR A 107 -11.85 21.02 15.33
C THR A 107 -13.25 21.20 15.90
N ALA A 108 -14.18 20.27 15.64
CA ALA A 108 -15.49 20.27 16.26
C ALA A 108 -15.40 20.20 17.80
N THR A 109 -14.47 19.39 18.31
CA THR A 109 -14.22 19.25 19.76
C THR A 109 -13.79 20.58 20.40
N TRP A 110 -12.99 21.40 19.70
CA TRP A 110 -12.54 22.71 20.19
C TRP A 110 -13.64 23.77 20.18
N SER A 111 -14.65 23.64 19.32
CA SER A 111 -15.75 24.61 19.24
C SER A 111 -16.80 24.46 20.34
N THR A 112 -16.76 23.35 21.10
CA THR A 112 -17.73 23.03 22.16
C THR A 112 -17.15 23.25 23.58
N THR A 113 -15.88 23.68 23.69
CA THR A 113 -15.24 24.10 24.96
C THR A 113 -15.13 25.62 25.00
#